data_AF-R9AMY6-F1
#
_entry.id   AF-R9AMY6-F1
#
_cell.length_a   1.000
_cell.length_b   1.000
_cell.length_c   1.000
_cell.angle_alpha   90.00
_cell.angle_beta   90.00
_cell.angle_gamma   90.00
#
_symmetry.space_group_name_H-M   'P 1'
#
loop_
_entity.id
_entity.type
_entity.pdbx_description
1 polymer ?
#
loop_
_entity_poly.entity_id
_entity_poly.type
_entity_poly.pdbx_seq_one_letter_code
_entity_poly.pdbx_strand_id
1 'polypeptide(L)'
;MSFAFALKQYTLKDPESLPKSEVLLYDDKTVTIHDKFPKAKYHFLILLRQPFNIRSLDHLLSQPDDVINAVLDAFDNDVEETIREEQLREYGTHWGIRRGFHAVPSMDSIHLHVFSNDLVSDRLKNKKHYNSFTTGFFVDFGQVTEAVEEGKKDQLRQSLRAKQELLKSPLKSHHNGKIFANMPKLKQHLFEHFHRTILTK
;
A
#
# COMPACT_ATOMS: atom_id res chain seq x y z
N MET A 1 6.33 23.39 -0.85
CA MET A 1 6.98 22.11 -0.50
C MET A 1 6.80 21.12 -1.64
N SER A 2 7.84 20.38 -2.02
CA SER A 2 7.73 19.30 -3.01
C SER A 2 6.80 18.21 -2.49
N PHE A 3 5.96 17.63 -3.36
CA PHE A 3 5.05 16.53 -3.02
C PHE A 3 5.80 15.31 -2.45
N ALA A 4 7.07 15.14 -2.82
CA ALA A 4 7.92 14.05 -2.32
C ALA A 4 8.03 14.04 -0.78
N PHE A 5 7.92 15.20 -0.12
CA PHE A 5 8.09 15.32 1.33
C PHE A 5 6.75 15.46 2.08
N ALA A 6 5.61 15.31 1.40
CA ALA A 6 4.30 15.54 1.98
C ALA A 6 4.00 14.65 3.19
N LEU A 7 4.60 13.45 3.28
CA LEU A 7 4.38 12.55 4.40
C LEU A 7 5.14 12.94 5.68
N LYS A 8 6.20 13.76 5.58
CA LYS A 8 7.00 14.17 6.74
C LYS A 8 6.18 14.93 7.78
N GLN A 9 5.09 15.58 7.38
CA GLN A 9 4.21 16.28 8.31
C GLN A 9 3.52 15.34 9.32
N TYR A 10 3.35 14.06 8.97
CA TYR A 10 2.73 13.06 9.85
C TYR A 10 3.76 12.38 10.75
N THR A 11 5.00 12.21 10.28
CA THR A 11 6.04 11.45 10.99
C THR A 11 6.89 12.28 11.95
N LEU A 12 6.89 13.61 11.80
CA LEU A 12 7.66 14.55 12.62
C LEU A 12 6.84 15.27 13.70
N LYS A 13 5.52 15.18 13.65
CA LYS A 13 4.62 15.79 14.62
C LYS A 13 4.15 14.76 15.64
N ASP A 14 3.72 15.25 16.79
CA ASP A 14 2.92 14.46 17.72
C ASP A 14 1.62 14.03 17.03
N PRO A 15 1.31 12.72 16.91
CA PRO A 15 0.08 12.24 16.31
C PRO A 15 -1.18 12.84 16.91
N GLU A 16 -1.19 13.19 18.20
CA GLU A 16 -2.33 13.83 18.86
C GLU A 16 -2.64 15.23 18.33
N SER A 17 -1.64 15.90 17.76
CA SER A 17 -1.78 17.22 17.15
C SER A 17 -2.29 17.18 15.70
N LEU A 18 -2.35 16.00 15.10
CA LEU A 18 -2.81 15.82 13.72
C LEU A 18 -4.34 15.77 13.65
N PRO A 19 -4.95 16.13 12.50
CA PRO A 19 -6.39 16.03 12.34
C PRO A 19 -6.87 14.58 12.54
N LYS A 20 -7.83 14.38 13.46
CA LYS A 20 -8.41 13.05 13.74
C LYS A 20 -9.07 12.40 12.51
N SER A 21 -9.45 13.18 11.52
CA SER A 21 -9.97 12.68 10.24
C SER A 21 -8.90 12.13 9.29
N GLU A 22 -7.62 12.40 9.57
CA GLU A 22 -6.48 11.96 8.76
C GLU A 22 -5.74 10.77 9.39
N VAL A 23 -5.73 10.67 10.73
CA VAL A 23 -5.05 9.61 11.48
C VAL A 23 -6.04 8.52 11.90
N LEU A 24 -5.71 7.27 11.62
CA LEU A 24 -6.49 6.09 12.02
C LEU A 24 -6.04 5.58 13.40
N LEU A 25 -4.75 5.29 13.54
CA LEU A 25 -4.13 4.78 14.77
C LEU A 25 -2.64 5.17 14.79
N TYR A 26 -2.04 5.14 15.97
CA TYR A 26 -0.61 5.40 16.15
C TYR A 26 -0.10 4.74 17.42
N ASP A 27 1.19 4.46 17.45
CA ASP A 27 1.96 4.05 18.62
C ASP A 27 3.32 4.76 18.58
N ASP A 28 4.24 4.45 19.48
CA ASP A 28 5.56 5.08 19.55
C ASP A 28 6.40 4.93 18.26
N LYS A 29 6.15 3.91 17.44
CA LYS A 29 6.93 3.56 16.25
C LYS A 29 6.26 4.00 14.95
N THR A 30 4.94 4.02 14.88
CA THR A 30 4.18 4.24 13.65
C THR A 30 2.99 5.17 13.81
N VAL A 31 2.59 5.76 12.69
CA VAL A 31 1.31 6.45 12.53
C VAL A 31 0.66 5.94 11.25
N THR A 32 -0.59 5.51 11.37
CA THR A 32 -1.41 5.10 10.23
C THR A 32 -2.34 6.23 9.85
N ILE A 33 -2.33 6.59 8.56
CA ILE A 33 -3.17 7.65 8.01
C ILE A 33 -4.05 7.15 6.87
N HIS A 34 -5.16 7.85 6.63
CA HIS A 34 -5.93 7.68 5.41
C HIS A 34 -5.13 8.19 4.21
N ASP A 35 -4.99 7.39 3.13
CA ASP A 35 -4.41 7.89 1.89
C ASP A 35 -5.33 8.99 1.32
N LYS A 36 -4.79 10.20 1.12
CA LYS A 36 -5.53 11.36 0.59
C LYS A 36 -6.06 11.14 -0.84
N PHE A 37 -5.52 10.17 -1.55
CA PHE A 37 -5.88 9.77 -2.90
C PHE A 37 -6.12 8.25 -2.95
N PRO A 38 -7.10 7.70 -2.21
CA PRO A 38 -7.25 6.27 -2.00
C PRO A 38 -7.50 5.54 -3.32
N LYS A 39 -6.89 4.37 -3.57
CA LYS A 39 -7.03 3.64 -4.85
C LYS A 39 -8.09 2.54 -4.81
N ALA A 40 -8.60 2.25 -3.62
CA ALA A 40 -9.69 1.33 -3.31
C ALA A 40 -10.64 1.99 -2.29
N LYS A 41 -11.69 1.27 -1.89
CA LYS A 41 -12.63 1.72 -0.85
C LYS A 41 -11.93 2.03 0.48
N TYR A 42 -11.05 1.15 0.93
CA TYR A 42 -10.18 1.36 2.08
C TYR A 42 -8.74 1.44 1.60
N HIS A 43 -8.02 2.50 1.97
CA HIS A 43 -6.61 2.65 1.65
C HIS A 43 -5.91 3.53 2.68
N PHE A 44 -4.99 2.90 3.40
CA PHE A 44 -4.23 3.48 4.48
C PHE A 44 -2.73 3.40 4.17
N LEU A 45 -1.99 4.31 4.79
CA LEU A 45 -0.54 4.33 4.78
C LEU A 45 -0.05 4.20 6.22
N ILE A 46 0.72 3.16 6.51
CA ILE A 46 1.45 3.06 7.78
C ILE A 46 2.80 3.75 7.56
N LEU A 47 3.13 4.71 8.41
CA LEU A 47 4.34 5.53 8.33
C LEU A 47 5.19 5.32 9.57
N LEU A 48 6.51 5.23 9.40
CA LEU A 48 7.44 5.19 10.53
C LEU A 48 7.60 6.59 11.16
N ARG A 49 7.52 6.65 12.49
CA ARG A 49 7.83 7.83 13.30
C ARG A 49 9.33 7.93 13.58
N GLN A 50 9.77 9.08 14.06
CA GLN A 50 11.15 9.23 14.56
C GLN A 50 11.41 8.23 15.72
N PRO A 51 12.62 7.68 15.83
CA PRO A 51 13.86 8.06 15.12
C PRO A 51 14.08 7.35 13.77
N PHE A 52 13.14 6.55 13.27
CA PHE A 52 13.33 5.87 11.98
C PHE A 52 13.41 6.89 10.83
N ASN A 53 14.38 6.70 9.93
CA ASN A 53 14.59 7.55 8.75
C ASN A 53 14.80 6.70 7.49
N ILE A 54 13.82 5.84 7.22
CA ILE A 54 13.80 4.99 6.03
C ILE A 54 13.02 5.70 4.92
N ARG A 55 13.60 5.76 3.72
CA ARG A 55 13.07 6.59 2.62
C ARG A 55 12.31 5.77 1.58
N SER A 56 12.67 4.51 1.42
CA SER A 56 12.17 3.61 0.39
C SER A 56 12.41 2.16 0.80
N LEU A 57 11.79 1.21 0.10
CA LEU A 57 12.10 -0.21 0.25
C LEU A 57 13.56 -0.52 -0.12
N ASP A 58 14.12 0.15 -1.13
CA ASP A 58 15.55 0.03 -1.47
C ASP A 58 16.46 0.48 -0.31
N HIS A 59 16.11 1.57 0.37
CA HIS A 59 16.86 2.06 1.52
C HIS A 59 16.70 1.12 2.73
N LEU A 60 15.51 0.54 2.94
CA LEU A 60 15.28 -0.46 3.98
C LEU A 60 16.17 -1.68 3.77
N LEU A 61 16.11 -2.29 2.59
CA LEU A 61 16.83 -3.53 2.28
C LEU A 61 18.35 -3.35 2.24
N SER A 62 18.85 -2.11 2.20
CA SER A 62 20.29 -1.83 2.35
C SER A 62 20.76 -1.74 3.80
N GLN A 63 19.85 -1.77 4.78
CA GLN A 63 20.21 -1.69 6.19
C GLN A 63 20.71 -3.04 6.75
N PRO A 64 21.38 -3.02 7.91
CA PRO A 64 21.61 -4.21 8.73
C PRO A 64 20.30 -4.96 9.08
N ASP A 65 20.38 -6.28 9.26
CA ASP A 65 19.20 -7.13 9.46
C ASP A 65 18.41 -6.79 10.73
N ASP A 66 19.10 -6.38 11.80
CA ASP A 66 18.46 -5.92 13.04
C ASP A 66 17.60 -4.67 12.82
N VAL A 67 18.08 -3.73 12.00
CA VAL A 67 17.33 -2.53 11.61
C VAL A 67 16.15 -2.90 10.70
N ILE A 68 16.35 -3.83 9.75
CA ILE A 68 15.28 -4.29 8.87
C ILE A 68 14.16 -4.93 9.70
N ASN A 69 14.51 -5.89 10.56
CA ASN A 69 13.55 -6.60 11.40
C ASN A 69 12.80 -5.65 12.32
N ALA A 70 13.49 -4.71 12.98
CA ALA A 70 12.83 -3.71 13.83
C ALA A 70 11.82 -2.82 13.06
N VAL A 71 12.09 -2.52 11.79
CA VAL A 71 11.19 -1.76 10.92
C VAL A 71 10.02 -2.62 10.43
N LEU A 72 10.26 -3.88 10.07
CA LEU A 72 9.19 -4.80 9.66
C LEU A 72 8.24 -5.07 10.83
N ASP A 73 8.77 -5.31 12.02
CA ASP A 73 7.98 -5.46 13.26
C ASP A 73 7.14 -4.22 13.55
N ALA A 74 7.68 -3.02 13.30
CA ALA A 74 6.92 -1.78 13.47
C ALA A 74 5.74 -1.66 12.48
N PHE A 75 5.89 -2.19 11.26
CA PHE A 75 4.84 -2.18 10.25
C PHE A 75 3.75 -3.24 10.45
N ASP A 76 4.03 -4.28 11.22
CA ASP A 76 3.09 -5.37 11.49
C ASP A 76 2.10 -4.95 12.59
N ASN A 77 1.04 -4.25 12.20
CA ASN A 77 0.01 -3.72 13.09
C ASN A 77 -1.43 -4.10 12.65
N ASP A 78 -2.42 -3.71 13.45
CA ASP A 78 -3.81 -4.18 13.34
C ASP A 78 -4.67 -3.42 12.30
N VAL A 79 -4.06 -2.72 11.34
CA VAL A 79 -4.80 -1.96 10.32
C VAL A 79 -5.69 -2.86 9.45
N GLU A 80 -5.27 -4.11 9.19
CA GLU A 80 -6.13 -5.07 8.47
C GLU A 80 -7.38 -5.44 9.25
N GLU A 81 -7.27 -5.61 10.57
CA GLU A 81 -8.43 -5.90 11.43
C GLU A 81 -9.39 -4.71 11.43
N THR A 82 -8.86 -3.49 11.54
CA THR A 82 -9.67 -2.27 11.42
C THR A 82 -10.45 -2.25 10.10
N ILE A 83 -9.79 -2.56 8.97
CA ILE A 83 -10.49 -2.65 7.68
C ILE A 83 -11.58 -3.73 7.70
N ARG A 84 -11.33 -4.91 8.27
CA ARG A 84 -12.32 -6.00 8.33
C ARG A 84 -13.56 -5.60 9.13
N GLU A 85 -13.37 -4.90 10.24
CA GLU A 85 -14.48 -4.36 11.04
C GLU A 85 -15.30 -3.35 10.24
N GLU A 86 -14.66 -2.43 9.52
CA GLU A 86 -15.36 -1.46 8.68
C GLU A 86 -16.09 -2.14 7.50
N GLN A 87 -15.46 -3.12 6.85
CA GLN A 87 -16.09 -3.92 5.80
C GLN A 87 -17.37 -4.61 6.30
N LEU A 88 -17.31 -5.22 7.49
CA LEU A 88 -18.47 -5.87 8.11
C LEU A 88 -19.56 -4.85 8.46
N ARG A 89 -19.17 -3.73 9.08
CA ARG A 89 -20.08 -2.67 9.51
C ARG A 89 -20.83 -2.04 8.33
N GLU A 90 -20.13 -1.79 7.23
CA GLU A 90 -20.69 -1.08 6.07
C GLU A 90 -21.37 -2.01 5.05
N TYR A 91 -20.86 -3.23 4.87
CA TYR A 91 -21.27 -4.13 3.78
C TYR A 91 -21.75 -5.50 4.27
N GLY A 92 -21.68 -5.81 5.56
CA GLY A 92 -22.12 -7.10 6.10
C GLY A 92 -21.26 -8.29 5.69
N THR A 93 -20.10 -8.06 5.07
CA THR A 93 -19.21 -9.12 4.56
C THR A 93 -17.78 -8.62 4.46
N HIS A 94 -16.82 -9.50 4.17
CA HIS A 94 -15.41 -9.17 4.02
C HIS A 94 -14.92 -9.47 2.60
N TRP A 95 -13.88 -8.76 2.17
CA TRP A 95 -13.14 -9.09 0.97
C TRP A 95 -11.64 -8.89 1.17
N GLY A 96 -10.86 -9.38 0.21
CA GLY A 96 -9.40 -9.41 0.33
C GLY A 96 -8.82 -8.05 0.67
N ILE A 97 -7.82 -8.05 1.54
CA ILE A 97 -6.98 -6.91 1.91
C ILE A 97 -5.57 -7.24 1.45
N ARG A 98 -4.82 -6.22 1.03
CA ARG A 98 -3.44 -6.36 0.61
C ARG A 98 -2.58 -5.34 1.33
N ARG A 99 -1.37 -5.76 1.67
CA ARG A 99 -0.35 -4.89 2.25
C ARG A 99 1.02 -5.06 1.60
N GLY A 100 1.74 -3.95 1.45
CA GLY A 100 3.03 -3.97 0.76
C GLY A 100 3.53 -2.60 0.34
N PHE A 101 4.67 -2.60 -0.35
CA PHE A 101 5.38 -1.39 -0.76
C PHE A 101 5.38 -1.24 -2.27
N HIS A 102 5.46 0.00 -2.75
CA HIS A 102 5.89 0.23 -4.12
C HIS A 102 7.40 0.02 -4.26
N ALA A 103 7.83 -0.74 -5.27
CA ALA A 103 9.24 -1.03 -5.54
C ALA A 103 10.09 0.23 -5.72
N VAL A 104 9.52 1.26 -6.36
CA VAL A 104 10.11 2.60 -6.47
C VAL A 104 9.07 3.61 -5.96
N PRO A 105 9.29 4.26 -4.80
CA PRO A 105 8.26 5.09 -4.19
C PRO A 105 8.09 6.43 -4.93
N SER A 106 6.91 7.03 -4.78
CA SER A 106 6.62 8.39 -5.22
C SER A 106 6.91 9.47 -4.16
N MET A 107 7.21 9.05 -2.92
CA MET A 107 7.42 9.92 -1.76
C MET A 107 8.69 9.49 -1.01
N ASP A 108 9.33 10.42 -0.30
CA ASP A 108 10.65 10.29 0.36
C ASP A 108 10.59 9.66 1.77
N SER A 109 9.47 9.05 2.12
CA SER A 109 9.30 8.33 3.39
C SER A 109 8.72 6.98 3.07
N ILE A 110 9.36 5.90 3.54
CA ILE A 110 8.80 4.56 3.34
C ILE A 110 7.41 4.51 3.98
N HIS A 111 6.48 3.86 3.30
CA HIS A 111 5.12 3.70 3.75
C HIS A 111 4.59 2.35 3.30
N LEU A 112 4.00 1.61 4.23
CA LEU A 112 3.28 0.40 3.90
C LEU A 112 1.89 0.80 3.43
N HIS A 113 1.54 0.43 2.20
CA HIS A 113 0.16 0.53 1.74
C HIS A 113 -0.61 -0.62 2.38
N VAL A 114 -1.77 -0.33 2.97
CA VAL A 114 -2.76 -1.34 3.38
C VAL A 114 -4.09 -0.95 2.76
N PHE A 115 -4.63 -1.80 1.88
CA PHE A 115 -5.82 -1.44 1.11
C PHE A 115 -6.70 -2.64 0.82
N SER A 116 -7.98 -2.36 0.63
CA SER A 116 -8.96 -3.35 0.21
C SER A 116 -8.79 -3.68 -1.28
N ASN A 117 -8.90 -4.96 -1.66
CA ASN A 117 -8.51 -5.47 -2.96
C ASN A 117 -9.55 -5.19 -4.08
N ASP A 118 -10.53 -4.32 -3.86
CA ASP A 118 -11.56 -3.95 -4.85
C ASP A 118 -11.04 -2.99 -5.93
N LEU A 119 -10.12 -2.09 -5.56
CA LEU A 119 -9.62 -1.02 -6.43
C LEU A 119 -10.75 -0.15 -7.07
N VAL A 120 -11.88 0.00 -6.38
CA VAL A 120 -13.02 0.82 -6.80
C VAL A 120 -12.87 2.22 -6.19
N SER A 121 -12.34 3.17 -6.96
CA SER A 121 -12.14 4.55 -6.51
C SER A 121 -12.12 5.56 -7.66
N ASP A 122 -12.59 6.78 -7.40
CA ASP A 122 -12.47 7.92 -8.29
C ASP A 122 -11.03 8.45 -8.44
N ARG A 123 -10.16 8.14 -7.48
CA ARG A 123 -8.73 8.52 -7.50
C ARG A 123 -7.86 7.49 -8.22
N LEU A 124 -8.40 6.32 -8.55
CA LEU A 124 -7.79 5.40 -9.51
C LEU A 124 -8.05 5.92 -10.94
N LYS A 125 -7.10 6.73 -11.47
CA LYS A 125 -7.33 7.53 -12.69
C LYS A 125 -6.61 7.04 -13.93
N ASN A 126 -5.41 6.48 -13.79
CA ASN A 126 -4.54 6.19 -14.92
C ASN A 126 -3.90 4.80 -14.80
N LYS A 127 -3.31 4.34 -15.91
CA LYS A 127 -2.66 3.02 -16.01
C LYS A 127 -1.57 2.83 -14.96
N LYS A 128 -0.77 3.87 -14.69
CA LYS A 128 0.29 3.82 -13.68
C LYS A 128 -0.30 3.59 -12.28
N HIS A 129 -1.40 4.27 -11.92
CA HIS A 129 -2.08 4.05 -10.64
C HIS A 129 -2.60 2.64 -10.50
N TYR A 130 -3.07 1.99 -11.56
CA TYR A 130 -3.57 0.62 -11.47
C TYR A 130 -2.43 -0.40 -11.40
N ASN A 131 -1.51 -0.33 -12.37
CA ASN A 131 -0.40 -1.27 -12.46
C ASN A 131 0.55 -1.19 -11.26
N SER A 132 0.64 -0.05 -10.57
CA SER A 132 1.46 0.06 -9.36
C SER A 132 0.97 -0.82 -8.21
N PHE A 133 -0.30 -1.21 -8.20
CA PHE A 133 -0.86 -2.11 -7.17
C PHE A 133 -1.10 -3.53 -7.69
N THR A 134 -1.24 -3.76 -8.99
CA THR A 134 -1.65 -5.08 -9.54
C THR A 134 -0.54 -5.85 -10.25
N THR A 135 0.67 -5.32 -10.30
CA THR A 135 1.84 -5.99 -10.88
C THR A 135 2.92 -6.23 -9.82
N GLY A 136 4.02 -6.89 -10.18
CA GLY A 136 5.18 -7.05 -9.31
C GLY A 136 5.87 -5.74 -8.88
N PHE A 137 5.42 -4.59 -9.40
CA PHE A 137 5.78 -3.26 -8.87
C PHE A 137 5.31 -3.07 -7.43
N PHE A 138 4.16 -3.67 -7.08
CA PHE A 138 3.73 -3.82 -5.70
C PHE A 138 4.46 -5.01 -5.09
N VAL A 139 5.34 -4.76 -4.14
CA VAL A 139 6.07 -5.80 -3.40
C VAL A 139 5.27 -6.10 -2.15
N ASP A 140 4.73 -7.31 -2.09
CA ASP A 140 3.93 -7.75 -0.95
C ASP A 140 4.75 -7.75 0.34
N PHE A 141 4.12 -7.38 1.47
CA PHE A 141 4.82 -7.33 2.74
C PHE A 141 5.40 -8.69 3.14
N GLY A 142 4.65 -9.77 2.92
CA GLY A 142 5.11 -11.13 3.22
C GLY A 142 6.29 -11.57 2.35
N GLN A 143 6.36 -11.09 1.11
CA GLN A 143 7.53 -11.33 0.25
C GLN A 143 8.78 -10.60 0.75
N VAL A 144 8.61 -9.45 1.41
CA VAL A 144 9.74 -8.71 2.00
C VAL A 144 10.25 -9.44 3.24
N THR A 145 9.35 -9.86 4.15
CA THR A 145 9.73 -10.62 5.35
C THR A 145 10.41 -11.93 4.99
N GLU A 146 9.82 -12.72 4.08
CA GLU A 146 10.38 -13.99 3.60
C GLU A 146 11.76 -13.78 2.96
N ALA A 147 11.93 -12.76 2.11
CA ALA A 147 13.23 -12.50 1.49
C ALA A 147 14.32 -12.12 2.51
N VAL A 148 13.96 -11.49 3.63
CA VAL A 148 14.91 -11.16 4.71
C VAL A 148 15.26 -12.41 5.50
N GLU A 149 14.27 -13.19 5.91
CA GLU A 149 14.44 -14.46 6.64
C GLU A 149 15.29 -15.47 5.88
N GLU A 150 15.10 -15.56 4.56
CA GLU A 150 15.85 -16.48 3.69
C GLU A 150 17.23 -15.94 3.26
N GLY A 151 17.63 -14.74 3.71
CA GLY A 151 18.90 -14.12 3.29
C GLY A 151 18.93 -13.68 1.82
N LYS A 152 17.76 -13.50 1.19
CA LYS A 152 17.58 -13.09 -0.22
C LYS A 152 17.28 -11.59 -0.38
N LYS A 153 17.44 -10.78 0.67
CA LYS A 153 17.15 -9.33 0.65
C LYS A 153 17.89 -8.59 -0.47
N ASP A 154 19.14 -8.96 -0.75
CA ASP A 154 19.94 -8.31 -1.81
C ASP A 154 19.41 -8.63 -3.21
N GLN A 155 18.96 -9.87 -3.44
CA GLN A 155 18.33 -10.26 -4.71
C GLN A 155 17.02 -9.48 -4.92
N LEU A 156 16.19 -9.38 -3.88
CA LEU A 156 14.96 -8.58 -3.94
C LEU A 156 15.29 -7.11 -4.24
N ARG A 157 16.25 -6.53 -3.51
CA ARG A 157 16.69 -5.15 -3.68
C ARG A 157 17.17 -4.84 -5.09
N GLN A 158 18.02 -5.70 -5.65
CA GLN A 158 18.54 -5.55 -7.03
C GLN A 158 17.43 -5.56 -8.08
N SER A 159 16.32 -6.27 -7.83
CA SER A 159 15.18 -6.33 -8.75
C SER A 159 14.31 -5.06 -8.76
N LEU A 160 14.36 -4.24 -7.71
CA LEU A 160 13.37 -3.16 -7.47
C LEU A 160 13.31 -2.14 -8.60
N ARG A 161 14.46 -1.69 -9.10
CA ARG A 161 14.52 -0.67 -10.16
C ARG A 161 13.95 -1.18 -11.48
N ALA A 162 14.22 -2.44 -11.83
CA ALA A 162 13.72 -3.05 -13.07
C ALA A 162 12.19 -3.17 -13.07
N LYS A 163 11.55 -3.28 -11.90
CA LYS A 163 10.09 -3.33 -11.76
C LYS A 163 9.39 -2.07 -12.26
N GLN A 164 10.09 -0.94 -12.45
CA GLN A 164 9.52 0.29 -13.00
C GLN A 164 8.83 0.06 -14.36
N GLU A 165 9.34 -0.85 -15.19
CA GLU A 165 8.76 -1.17 -16.49
C GLU A 165 7.38 -1.82 -16.40
N LEU A 166 7.05 -2.47 -15.28
CA LEU A 166 5.74 -3.08 -15.04
C LEU A 166 4.60 -2.05 -14.98
N LEU A 167 4.93 -0.77 -14.73
CA LEU A 167 3.95 0.31 -14.78
C LEU A 167 3.38 0.51 -16.20
N LYS A 168 4.09 0.08 -17.25
CA LYS A 168 3.66 0.16 -18.65
C LYS A 168 2.87 -1.05 -19.11
N SER A 169 2.75 -2.10 -18.28
CA SER A 169 2.07 -3.35 -18.62
C SER A 169 0.62 -3.14 -19.09
N PRO A 170 0.06 -4.07 -19.88
CA PRO A 170 -1.36 -4.05 -20.24
C PRO A 170 -2.26 -3.99 -19.00
N LEU A 171 -3.44 -3.36 -19.14
CA LEU A 171 -4.43 -3.29 -18.06
C LEU A 171 -5.11 -4.66 -17.88
N LYS A 172 -4.47 -5.54 -17.12
CA LYS A 172 -4.97 -6.89 -16.79
C LYS A 172 -5.70 -6.86 -15.45
N SER A 173 -6.96 -7.29 -15.41
CA SER A 173 -7.74 -7.42 -14.17
C SER A 173 -7.06 -8.39 -13.21
N HIS A 174 -6.85 -7.98 -11.96
CA HIS A 174 -6.31 -8.84 -10.90
C HIS A 174 -7.33 -9.87 -10.39
N HIS A 175 -8.62 -9.69 -10.70
CA HIS A 175 -9.67 -10.64 -10.29
C HIS A 175 -9.81 -11.84 -11.24
N ASN A 176 -9.62 -11.64 -12.55
CA ASN A 176 -9.92 -12.68 -13.55
C ASN A 176 -8.96 -12.71 -14.75
N GLY A 177 -7.93 -11.86 -14.76
CA GLY A 177 -6.94 -11.84 -15.83
C GLY A 177 -7.40 -11.24 -17.16
N LYS A 178 -8.63 -10.72 -17.28
CA LYS A 178 -9.11 -10.08 -18.51
C LYS A 178 -8.32 -8.80 -18.80
N ILE A 179 -7.94 -8.58 -20.06
CA ILE A 179 -7.20 -7.39 -20.50
C ILE A 179 -8.18 -6.33 -21.03
N PHE A 180 -7.92 -5.07 -20.68
CA PHE A 180 -8.73 -3.92 -21.06
C PHE A 180 -7.93 -2.92 -21.89
N ALA A 181 -8.58 -2.34 -22.90
CA ALA A 181 -7.94 -1.36 -23.79
C ALA A 181 -7.67 -0.01 -23.10
N ASN A 182 -8.48 0.36 -22.09
CA ASN A 182 -8.39 1.65 -21.42
C ASN A 182 -8.92 1.61 -19.97
N MET A 183 -8.58 2.64 -19.20
CA MET A 183 -8.98 2.77 -17.80
C MET A 183 -10.50 2.81 -17.58
N PRO A 184 -11.32 3.54 -18.37
CA PRO A 184 -12.77 3.55 -18.17
C PRO A 184 -13.39 2.14 -18.20
N LYS A 185 -13.04 1.32 -19.20
CA LYS A 185 -13.53 -0.06 -19.30
C LYS A 185 -13.04 -0.94 -18.13
N LEU A 186 -11.80 -0.76 -17.69
CA LEU A 186 -11.28 -1.46 -16.51
C LEU A 186 -12.03 -1.04 -15.24
N LYS A 187 -12.25 0.25 -15.01
CA LYS A 187 -12.96 0.77 -13.84
C LYS A 187 -14.41 0.26 -13.80
N GLN A 188 -15.10 0.26 -14.93
CA GLN A 188 -16.43 -0.34 -15.05
C GLN A 188 -16.40 -1.81 -14.64
N HIS A 189 -15.41 -2.58 -15.14
CA HIS A 189 -15.25 -3.98 -14.77
C HIS A 189 -15.00 -4.20 -13.27
N LEU A 190 -14.15 -3.38 -12.63
CA LEU A 190 -13.89 -3.46 -11.19
C LEU A 190 -15.16 -3.16 -10.38
N PHE A 191 -15.91 -2.13 -10.77
CA PHE A 191 -17.18 -1.77 -10.16
C PHE A 191 -18.21 -2.90 -10.28
N GLU A 192 -18.41 -3.45 -11.48
CA GLU A 192 -19.32 -4.57 -11.72
C GLU A 192 -18.90 -5.83 -10.97
N HIS A 193 -17.58 -6.08 -10.85
CA HIS A 193 -17.07 -7.19 -10.05
C HIS A 193 -17.45 -7.00 -8.58
N PHE A 194 -17.13 -5.85 -7.99
CA PHE A 194 -17.45 -5.53 -6.60
C PHE A 194 -18.96 -5.64 -6.32
N HIS A 195 -19.79 -5.03 -7.18
CA HIS A 195 -21.24 -5.04 -6.99
C HIS A 195 -21.80 -6.47 -7.01
N ARG A 196 -21.33 -7.31 -7.94
CA ARG A 196 -21.77 -8.70 -8.06
C ARG A 196 -21.29 -9.60 -6.91
N THR A 197 -20.10 -9.36 -6.38
CA THR A 197 -19.50 -10.27 -5.39
C THR A 197 -19.77 -9.86 -3.95
N ILE A 198 -20.00 -8.56 -3.70
CA ILE A 198 -20.13 -7.98 -2.35
C ILE A 198 -21.54 -7.45 -2.09
N LEU A 199 -22.18 -6.74 -3.04
CA LEU A 199 -23.47 -6.06 -2.79
C LEU A 199 -24.71 -6.90 -3.11
N THR A 200 -24.58 -7.94 -3.92
CA THR A 200 -25.70 -8.80 -4.34
C THR A 200 -25.66 -10.19 -3.68
N LYS A 201 -24.95 -10.31 -2.55
CA LYS A 201 -25.03 -11.47 -1.66
C LYS A 201 -25.86 -11.11 -0.45
#